data_AF-A0A963GSG2-F1
#
_entry.id   AF-A0A963GSG2-F1
#
_cell.length_a   1.000
_cell.length_b   1.000
_cell.length_c   1.000
_cell.angle_alpha   90.00
_cell.angle_beta   90.00
_cell.angle_gamma   90.00
#
_symmetry.space_group_name_H-M   'P 1'
#
loop_
_entity.id
_entity.type
_entity.pdbx_description
1 polymer ?
#
loop_
_entity_poly.entity_id
_entity_poly.type
_entity_poly.pdbx_seq_one_letter_code
_entity_poly.pdbx_strand_id
1 'polypeptide(L)'
;MEVIGMNHSVLMASRTIRKTAGVAVLATCFVLPATANATNVLFAFVGTASYVTDGQQLAGMISALPGFNVTQRTLNTAVYTDYANFDQVWVYDLVTGPDNNAFQVANYQNIAAWYNGLSNQNLIVDGRIISSAPSWTAAGGFPAEDAWIQSYATALDGAGGGMVLGTDHNVFQDGINQINAGIGINNFSGFFGTFPTSQAVVDTLSPLYVPIGPCTTNASLQCINDNSTTGFAPAGLQPNGQFLTPVAYHGTTSTAFDNAAVAATFNSVTFPTPEPASPALLLGALGLLSLFARRRRS
;
A
#
# COMPACT_ATOMS: atom_id res chain seq x y z
N MET A 1 81.31 -0.42 -18.89
CA MET A 1 81.62 1.00 -18.67
C MET A 1 81.32 1.27 -17.21
N GLU A 2 82.41 1.35 -16.45
CA GLU A 2 82.53 1.57 -15.02
C GLU A 2 82.50 3.08 -14.74
N VAL A 3 81.84 3.53 -13.66
CA VAL A 3 82.09 4.74 -12.83
C VAL A 3 81.10 4.65 -11.63
N ILE A 4 81.50 4.22 -10.42
CA ILE A 4 81.98 5.04 -9.26
C ILE A 4 80.96 6.14 -8.89
N GLY A 5 80.12 6.02 -7.86
CA GLY A 5 80.48 5.99 -6.45
C GLY A 5 80.20 7.36 -5.81
N MET A 6 79.39 7.42 -4.74
CA MET A 6 79.69 8.20 -3.53
C MET A 6 78.59 8.07 -2.47
N ASN A 7 79.06 7.69 -1.28
CA ASN A 7 78.36 7.64 0.00
C ASN A 7 77.80 9.00 0.41
N HIS A 8 76.69 9.00 1.15
CA HIS A 8 76.57 9.80 2.37
C HIS A 8 75.64 9.11 3.38
N SER A 9 76.25 8.63 4.45
CA SER A 9 75.60 8.17 5.68
C SER A 9 75.04 9.37 6.45
N VAL A 10 73.80 9.27 6.94
CA VAL A 10 73.32 10.05 8.07
C VAL A 10 72.62 9.12 9.06
N LEU A 11 73.13 9.21 10.29
CA LEU A 11 72.72 8.53 11.51
C LEU A 11 71.52 9.26 12.16
N MET A 12 70.85 8.52 13.06
CA MET A 12 69.92 8.97 14.13
C MET A 12 68.44 9.15 13.71
N ALA A 13 67.43 8.76 14.50
CA ALA A 13 67.37 8.39 15.90
C ALA A 13 66.27 7.33 16.13
N SER A 14 66.55 6.35 16.98
CA SER A 14 65.56 5.36 17.45
C SER A 14 64.54 6.04 18.37
N ARG A 15 63.30 6.17 17.91
CA ARG A 15 62.16 6.55 18.76
C ARG A 15 61.51 5.29 19.33
N THR A 16 61.74 5.05 20.61
CA THR A 16 61.09 4.00 21.39
C THR A 16 59.61 4.34 21.56
N ILE A 17 58.74 3.75 20.73
CA ILE A 17 57.29 3.84 20.86
C ILE A 17 56.86 2.86 21.95
N ARG A 18 56.46 3.37 23.13
CA ARG A 18 55.76 2.58 24.15
C ARG A 18 54.39 2.17 23.61
N LYS A 19 54.23 0.88 23.30
CA LYS A 19 52.92 0.26 23.02
C LYS A 19 52.19 0.06 24.35
N THR A 20 51.24 0.93 24.65
CA THR A 20 50.20 0.66 25.65
C THR A 20 49.21 -0.34 25.06
N ALA A 21 49.25 -1.59 25.53
CA ALA A 21 48.25 -2.59 25.21
C ALA A 21 46.95 -2.24 25.94
N GLY A 22 46.03 -1.56 25.24
CA GLY A 22 44.66 -1.39 25.70
C GLY A 22 43.91 -2.71 25.53
N VAL A 23 43.50 -3.32 26.63
CA VAL A 23 42.57 -4.46 26.64
C VAL A 23 41.19 -3.91 26.24
N ALA A 24 40.81 -4.12 24.99
CA ALA A 24 39.46 -3.84 24.51
C ALA A 24 38.52 -4.94 25.06
N VAL A 25 37.70 -4.59 26.05
CA VAL A 25 36.58 -5.43 26.49
C VAL A 25 35.52 -5.38 25.41
N LEU A 26 35.48 -6.39 24.54
CA LEU A 26 34.37 -6.63 23.63
C LEU A 26 33.14 -7.03 24.46
N ALA A 27 32.30 -6.06 24.78
CA ALA A 27 30.95 -6.30 25.24
C ALA A 27 30.16 -6.88 24.06
N THR A 28 30.08 -8.20 23.96
CA THR A 28 29.11 -8.89 23.11
C THR A 28 27.71 -8.59 23.65
N CYS A 29 27.06 -7.56 23.10
CA CYS A 29 25.63 -7.39 23.24
C CYS A 29 24.95 -8.59 22.58
N PHE A 30 24.57 -9.58 23.38
CA PHE A 30 23.60 -10.58 22.97
C PHE A 30 22.26 -9.86 22.77
N VAL A 31 22.00 -9.44 21.53
CA VAL A 31 20.65 -9.06 21.12
C VAL A 31 19.86 -10.36 21.12
N LEU A 32 19.12 -10.61 22.19
CA LEU A 32 18.12 -11.67 22.19
C LEU A 32 17.17 -11.37 21.03
N PRO A 33 16.94 -12.31 20.09
CA PRO A 33 15.97 -12.11 19.05
C PRO A 33 14.63 -11.88 19.74
N ALA A 34 14.09 -10.67 19.62
CA ALA A 34 12.71 -10.43 20.00
C ALA A 34 11.88 -11.40 19.17
N THR A 35 11.07 -12.23 19.83
CA THR A 35 10.07 -13.02 19.14
C THR A 35 9.09 -12.02 18.52
N ALA A 36 9.22 -11.76 17.22
CA ALA A 36 8.23 -10.98 16.49
C ALA A 36 6.88 -11.70 16.67
N ASN A 37 5.91 -11.01 17.25
CA ASN A 37 4.56 -11.54 17.34
C ASN A 37 4.02 -11.67 15.92
N ALA A 38 3.30 -12.76 15.66
CA ALA A 38 2.65 -12.94 14.37
C ALA A 38 1.58 -11.86 14.17
N THR A 39 1.53 -11.30 12.96
CA THR A 39 0.56 -10.30 12.52
C THR A 39 -0.81 -10.96 12.38
N ASN A 40 -1.81 -10.45 13.10
CA ASN A 40 -3.17 -10.96 13.03
C ASN A 40 -3.95 -10.22 11.95
N VAL A 41 -4.35 -10.97 10.93
CA VAL A 41 -5.12 -10.44 9.79
C VAL A 41 -6.54 -10.97 9.88
N LEU A 42 -7.52 -10.07 9.86
CA LEU A 42 -8.89 -10.43 9.55
C LEU A 42 -9.09 -10.31 8.04
N PHE A 43 -9.38 -11.42 7.36
CA PHE A 43 -9.86 -11.43 5.99
C PHE A 43 -11.38 -11.62 5.99
N ALA A 44 -12.09 -10.53 5.85
CA ALA A 44 -13.53 -10.49 5.84
C ALA A 44 -14.05 -10.46 4.41
N PHE A 45 -15.06 -11.27 4.13
CA PHE A 45 -15.77 -11.24 2.86
C PHE A 45 -17.28 -11.19 3.08
N VAL A 46 -18.00 -10.69 2.08
CA VAL A 46 -19.45 -10.74 2.09
C VAL A 46 -19.89 -12.01 1.37
N GLY A 47 -20.67 -12.85 2.05
CA GLY A 47 -21.02 -14.18 1.56
C GLY A 47 -22.01 -14.13 0.41
N THR A 48 -21.54 -14.41 -0.81
CA THR A 48 -22.35 -14.88 -1.95
C THR A 48 -21.82 -16.23 -2.43
N ALA A 49 -22.68 -17.07 -3.02
CA ALA A 49 -22.24 -18.39 -3.49
C ALA A 49 -21.15 -18.31 -4.58
N SER A 50 -21.10 -17.22 -5.35
CA SER A 50 -20.29 -17.14 -6.57
C SER A 50 -18.83 -16.71 -6.35
N TYR A 51 -18.55 -15.88 -5.33
CA TYR A 51 -17.25 -15.21 -5.19
C TYR A 51 -16.53 -15.45 -3.87
N VAL A 52 -17.15 -16.19 -2.94
CA VAL A 52 -16.53 -16.55 -1.65
C VAL A 52 -15.27 -17.39 -1.86
N THR A 53 -15.28 -18.30 -2.83
CA THR A 53 -14.10 -19.14 -3.12
C THR A 53 -12.90 -18.30 -3.52
N ASP A 54 -13.09 -17.26 -4.34
CA ASP A 54 -12.00 -16.37 -4.75
C ASP A 54 -11.46 -15.61 -3.53
N GLY A 55 -12.33 -15.05 -2.68
CA GLY A 55 -11.92 -14.42 -1.42
C GLY A 55 -11.15 -15.36 -0.48
N GLN A 56 -11.56 -16.62 -0.37
CA GLN A 56 -10.85 -17.65 0.41
C GLN A 56 -9.47 -17.97 -0.16
N GLN A 57 -9.33 -17.96 -1.49
CA GLN A 57 -8.04 -18.15 -2.15
C GLN A 57 -7.09 -16.98 -1.87
N LEU A 58 -7.59 -15.74 -1.93
CA LEU A 58 -6.82 -14.54 -1.56
C LEU A 58 -6.37 -14.58 -0.09
N ALA A 59 -7.27 -14.96 0.83
CA ALA A 59 -6.93 -15.17 2.24
C ALA A 59 -5.86 -16.27 2.42
N GLY A 60 -5.89 -17.31 1.58
CA GLY A 60 -4.90 -18.38 1.52
C GLY A 60 -3.50 -17.88 1.10
N MET A 61 -3.41 -16.92 0.17
CA MET A 61 -2.15 -16.31 -0.23
C MET A 61 -1.46 -15.58 0.93
N ILE A 62 -2.24 -14.89 1.77
CA ILE A 62 -1.73 -14.23 2.98
C ILE A 62 -1.35 -15.27 4.04
N SER A 63 -2.18 -16.31 4.22
CA SER A 63 -1.93 -17.39 5.19
C SER A 63 -0.65 -18.18 4.89
N ALA A 64 -0.16 -18.14 3.65
CA ALA A 64 1.09 -18.76 3.25
C ALA A 64 2.33 -17.95 3.68
N LEU A 65 2.18 -16.70 4.13
CA LEU A 65 3.29 -15.88 4.63
C LEU A 65 3.73 -16.33 6.03
N PRO A 66 5.05 -16.52 6.25
CA PRO A 66 5.58 -16.71 7.59
C PRO A 66 5.28 -15.50 8.49
N GLY A 67 4.78 -15.76 9.70
CA GLY A 67 4.49 -14.71 10.68
C GLY A 67 3.12 -14.05 10.52
N PHE A 68 2.23 -14.55 9.65
CA PHE A 68 0.86 -14.06 9.51
C PHE A 68 -0.14 -15.08 10.02
N ASN A 69 -1.11 -14.63 10.81
CA ASN A 69 -2.23 -15.43 11.29
C ASN A 69 -3.54 -14.86 10.72
N VAL A 70 -4.16 -15.59 9.79
CA VAL A 70 -5.34 -15.12 9.06
C VAL A 70 -6.62 -15.73 9.64
N THR A 71 -7.50 -14.88 10.13
CA THR A 71 -8.87 -15.24 10.50
C THR A 71 -9.82 -14.85 9.38
N GLN A 72 -10.64 -15.78 8.91
CA GLN A 72 -11.64 -15.50 7.88
C GLN A 72 -13.03 -15.31 8.48
N ARG A 73 -13.80 -14.34 7.96
CA ARG A 73 -15.17 -14.08 8.41
C ARG A 73 -16.10 -13.69 7.28
N THR A 74 -17.37 -14.07 7.45
CA THR A 74 -18.44 -13.65 6.56
C THR A 74 -19.24 -12.51 7.19
N LEU A 75 -19.24 -11.33 6.58
CA LEU A 75 -19.78 -10.09 7.16
C LEU A 75 -21.30 -9.99 7.16
N ASN A 76 -21.98 -10.76 6.32
CA ASN A 76 -23.43 -10.74 6.19
C ASN A 76 -24.13 -11.86 6.99
N THR A 77 -23.41 -12.60 7.84
CA THR A 77 -23.97 -13.73 8.64
C THR A 77 -23.97 -13.50 10.15
N ALA A 78 -23.13 -12.62 10.68
CA ALA A 78 -23.04 -12.30 12.10
C ALA A 78 -22.40 -10.92 12.31
N VAL A 79 -22.64 -10.28 13.46
CA VAL A 79 -21.94 -9.05 13.85
C VAL A 79 -20.70 -9.41 14.66
N TYR A 80 -19.57 -8.79 14.33
CA TYR A 80 -18.32 -8.92 15.05
C TYR A 80 -17.96 -7.61 15.74
N THR A 81 -17.25 -7.68 16.87
CA THR A 81 -16.91 -6.50 17.69
C THR A 81 -15.47 -6.51 18.20
N ASP A 82 -14.70 -7.52 17.83
CA ASP A 82 -13.34 -7.79 18.30
C ASP A 82 -12.27 -7.37 17.28
N TYR A 83 -12.57 -6.38 16.44
CA TYR A 83 -11.65 -5.83 15.43
C TYR A 83 -10.32 -5.34 16.03
N ALA A 84 -10.33 -4.92 17.31
CA ALA A 84 -9.13 -4.52 18.05
C ALA A 84 -8.10 -5.64 18.25
N ASN A 85 -8.44 -6.90 17.97
CA ASN A 85 -7.50 -8.03 18.03
C ASN A 85 -6.69 -8.21 16.73
N PHE A 86 -6.95 -7.41 15.70
CA PHE A 86 -6.31 -7.54 14.40
C PHE A 86 -5.43 -6.32 14.11
N ASP A 87 -4.24 -6.61 13.59
CA ASP A 87 -3.31 -5.61 13.07
C ASP A 87 -3.75 -5.14 11.69
N GLN A 88 -4.41 -6.04 10.93
CA GLN A 88 -4.93 -5.74 9.60
C GLN A 88 -6.36 -6.22 9.42
N VAL A 89 -7.17 -5.41 8.75
CA VAL A 89 -8.52 -5.80 8.31
C VAL A 89 -8.60 -5.68 6.80
N TRP A 90 -8.90 -6.78 6.15
CA TRP A 90 -9.10 -6.88 4.71
C TRP A 90 -10.58 -7.12 4.47
N VAL A 91 -11.21 -6.29 3.63
CA VAL A 91 -12.60 -6.44 3.24
C VAL A 91 -12.66 -6.72 1.74
N TYR A 92 -13.19 -7.88 1.40
CA TYR A 92 -13.47 -8.32 0.05
C TYR A 92 -14.98 -8.33 -0.16
N ASP A 93 -15.49 -7.44 -1.00
CA ASP A 93 -16.92 -7.31 -1.23
C ASP A 93 -17.25 -7.34 -2.72
N LEU A 94 -17.93 -8.42 -3.12
CA LEU A 94 -18.45 -8.67 -4.46
C LEU A 94 -19.91 -9.13 -4.44
N VAL A 95 -20.71 -8.52 -3.58
CA VAL A 95 -22.16 -8.73 -3.65
C VAL A 95 -22.78 -7.76 -4.62
N THR A 96 -23.67 -8.27 -5.46
CA THR A 96 -24.47 -7.45 -6.36
C THR A 96 -25.71 -6.90 -5.67
N GLY A 97 -26.09 -5.66 -5.97
CA GLY A 97 -27.33 -5.05 -5.52
C GLY A 97 -27.19 -4.34 -4.16
N PRO A 98 -28.32 -3.88 -3.56
CA PRO A 98 -28.29 -3.13 -2.31
C PRO A 98 -27.82 -4.01 -1.15
N ASP A 99 -26.54 -3.89 -0.86
CA ASP A 99 -25.78 -4.76 0.03
C ASP A 99 -25.83 -4.26 1.49
N ASN A 100 -26.98 -4.52 2.12
CA ASN A 100 -27.43 -3.74 3.28
C ASN A 100 -28.15 -4.57 4.36
N ASN A 101 -27.82 -5.86 4.53
CA ASN A 101 -28.44 -6.57 5.65
C ASN A 101 -27.92 -6.01 6.99
N ALA A 102 -28.69 -6.20 8.07
CA ALA A 102 -28.38 -5.58 9.36
C ALA A 102 -27.01 -6.01 9.93
N PHE A 103 -26.55 -7.23 9.64
CA PHE A 103 -25.25 -7.72 10.08
C PHE A 103 -24.11 -7.03 9.35
N GLN A 104 -24.26 -6.91 8.02
CA GLN A 104 -23.29 -6.27 7.17
C GLN A 104 -23.13 -4.79 7.49
N VAL A 105 -24.23 -4.05 7.59
CA VAL A 105 -24.21 -2.61 7.95
C VAL A 105 -23.51 -2.40 9.30
N ALA A 106 -23.83 -3.24 10.30
CA ALA A 106 -23.18 -3.17 11.60
C ALA A 106 -21.66 -3.45 11.52
N ASN A 107 -21.25 -4.44 10.72
CA ASN A 107 -19.84 -4.73 10.52
C ASN A 107 -19.10 -3.62 9.78
N TYR A 108 -19.70 -3.03 8.73
CA TYR A 108 -19.11 -1.89 8.02
C TYR A 108 -18.89 -0.69 8.95
N GLN A 109 -19.85 -0.40 9.81
CA GLN A 109 -19.71 0.63 10.84
C GLN A 109 -18.59 0.30 11.84
N ASN A 110 -18.51 -0.95 12.31
CA ASN A 110 -17.48 -1.38 13.26
C ASN A 110 -16.07 -1.35 12.64
N ILE A 111 -15.93 -1.74 11.37
CA ILE A 111 -14.66 -1.68 10.62
C ILE A 111 -14.23 -0.23 10.43
N ALA A 112 -15.15 0.64 10.00
CA ALA A 112 -14.85 2.07 9.87
C ALA A 112 -14.45 2.71 11.21
N ALA A 113 -15.15 2.37 12.30
CA ALA A 113 -14.82 2.85 13.64
C ALA A 113 -13.45 2.34 14.12
N TRP A 114 -13.12 1.07 13.86
CA TRP A 114 -11.80 0.51 14.13
C TRP A 114 -10.70 1.26 13.37
N TYR A 115 -10.86 1.45 12.06
CA TYR A 115 -9.88 2.15 11.23
C TYR A 115 -9.69 3.61 11.65
N ASN A 116 -10.78 4.30 12.01
CA ASN A 116 -10.74 5.67 12.52
C ASN A 116 -10.11 5.79 13.93
N GLY A 117 -10.00 4.67 14.66
CA GLY A 117 -9.33 4.60 15.95
C GLY A 117 -7.82 4.32 15.87
N LEU A 118 -7.28 4.01 14.68
CA LEU A 118 -5.86 3.74 14.50
C LEU A 118 -5.03 5.02 14.62
N SER A 119 -3.84 4.91 15.21
CA SER A 119 -2.86 6.01 15.23
C SER A 119 -2.25 6.27 13.85
N ASN A 120 -2.03 5.20 13.08
CA ASN A 120 -1.58 5.22 11.70
C ASN A 120 -2.65 4.55 10.83
N GLN A 121 -3.28 5.34 9.97
CA GLN A 121 -4.37 4.90 9.13
C GLN A 121 -3.84 4.50 7.75
N ASN A 122 -3.15 3.36 7.65
CA ASN A 122 -2.65 2.87 6.38
C ASN A 122 -3.76 2.16 5.61
N LEU A 123 -3.90 2.46 4.31
CA LEU A 123 -4.98 1.94 3.48
C LEU A 123 -4.48 1.55 2.09
N ILE A 124 -4.97 0.43 1.60
CA ILE A 124 -4.89 -0.01 0.21
C ILE A 124 -6.32 -0.18 -0.30
N VAL A 125 -6.62 0.41 -1.46
CA VAL A 125 -7.89 0.28 -2.17
C VAL A 125 -7.63 -0.41 -3.51
N ASP A 126 -8.30 -1.52 -3.75
CA ASP A 126 -8.08 -2.37 -4.92
C ASP A 126 -9.42 -2.62 -5.64
N GLY A 127 -9.63 -1.92 -6.75
CA GLY A 127 -10.84 -2.00 -7.57
C GLY A 127 -10.87 -3.21 -8.50
N ARG A 128 -9.90 -4.13 -8.37
CA ARG A 128 -9.73 -5.29 -9.23
C ARG A 128 -9.39 -6.55 -8.43
N ILE A 129 -9.63 -6.57 -7.12
CA ILE A 129 -9.01 -7.53 -6.18
C ILE A 129 -9.21 -8.99 -6.60
N ILE A 130 -10.38 -9.32 -7.16
CA ILE A 130 -10.72 -10.67 -7.61
C ILE A 130 -9.87 -11.14 -8.79
N SER A 131 -9.36 -10.23 -9.61
CA SER A 131 -8.41 -10.54 -10.68
C SER A 131 -7.13 -11.21 -10.17
N SER A 132 -6.80 -11.05 -8.87
CA SER A 132 -5.65 -11.73 -8.27
C SER A 132 -5.91 -13.21 -7.99
N ALA A 133 -7.16 -13.66 -7.93
CA ALA A 133 -7.47 -15.06 -7.60
C ALA A 133 -7.06 -16.01 -8.75
N PRO A 134 -6.62 -17.25 -8.44
CA PRO A 134 -6.06 -18.18 -9.43
C PRO A 134 -6.94 -18.46 -10.66
N SER A 135 -8.27 -18.50 -10.47
CA SER A 135 -9.22 -18.69 -11.57
C SER A 135 -9.13 -17.58 -12.62
N TRP A 136 -8.91 -16.33 -12.19
CA TRP A 136 -8.89 -15.14 -13.04
C TRP A 136 -7.52 -14.86 -13.67
N THR A 137 -6.44 -15.18 -12.97
CA THR A 137 -5.08 -15.11 -13.54
C THR A 137 -4.88 -16.20 -14.59
N ALA A 138 -5.29 -17.43 -14.31
CA ALA A 138 -5.23 -18.54 -15.26
C ALA A 138 -6.08 -18.30 -16.52
N ALA A 139 -7.27 -17.70 -16.37
CA ALA A 139 -8.16 -17.43 -17.50
C ALA A 139 -7.57 -16.47 -18.55
N GLY A 140 -6.73 -15.50 -18.14
CA GLY A 140 -6.02 -14.62 -19.08
C GLY A 140 -4.60 -15.04 -19.41
N GLY A 141 -4.15 -16.19 -18.89
CA GLY A 141 -2.77 -16.65 -19.09
C GLY A 141 -1.72 -15.73 -18.49
N PHE A 142 -2.06 -15.01 -17.42
CA PHE A 142 -1.12 -14.13 -16.70
C PHE A 142 -0.45 -14.89 -15.54
N PRO A 143 0.77 -14.51 -15.11
CA PRO A 143 1.40 -15.11 -13.93
C PRO A 143 0.52 -15.00 -12.68
N ALA A 144 0.72 -15.92 -11.74
CA ALA A 144 0.04 -15.91 -10.45
C ALA A 144 0.41 -14.66 -9.63
N GLU A 145 -0.53 -14.17 -8.83
CA GLU A 145 -0.41 -12.90 -8.09
C GLU A 145 -0.28 -13.08 -6.58
N ASP A 146 0.11 -14.27 -6.12
CA ASP A 146 0.41 -14.54 -4.71
C ASP A 146 1.38 -13.50 -4.14
N ALA A 147 2.49 -13.24 -4.84
CA ALA A 147 3.48 -12.25 -4.41
C ALA A 147 2.91 -10.83 -4.33
N TRP A 148 1.93 -10.51 -5.18
CA TRP A 148 1.27 -9.20 -5.18
C TRP A 148 0.34 -9.05 -3.97
N ILE A 149 -0.54 -10.01 -3.72
CA ILE A 149 -1.40 -10.00 -2.53
C ILE A 149 -0.56 -10.05 -1.25
N GLN A 150 0.55 -10.77 -1.26
CA GLN A 150 1.49 -10.81 -0.15
C GLN A 150 2.20 -9.46 0.06
N SER A 151 2.49 -8.69 -1.00
CA SER A 151 3.14 -7.40 -0.87
C SER A 151 2.28 -6.42 -0.06
N TYR A 152 0.96 -6.43 -0.26
CA TYR A 152 0.02 -5.64 0.55
C TYR A 152 0.12 -5.98 2.04
N ALA A 153 0.09 -7.27 2.37
CA ALA A 153 0.14 -7.72 3.77
C ALA A 153 1.46 -7.33 4.44
N THR A 154 2.59 -7.51 3.75
CA THR A 154 3.91 -7.15 4.27
C THR A 154 4.11 -5.63 4.40
N ALA A 155 3.58 -4.83 3.46
CA ALA A 155 3.68 -3.39 3.52
C ALA A 155 2.85 -2.78 4.66
N LEU A 156 1.62 -3.29 4.86
CA LEU A 156 0.79 -2.92 6.01
C LEU A 156 1.46 -3.33 7.31
N ASP A 157 1.99 -4.54 7.41
CA ASP A 157 2.72 -5.00 8.61
C ASP A 157 3.91 -4.09 8.94
N GLY A 158 4.75 -3.78 7.93
CA GLY A 158 5.88 -2.86 8.08
C GLY A 158 5.48 -1.43 8.46
N ALA A 159 4.24 -1.03 8.23
CA ALA A 159 3.69 0.27 8.58
C ALA A 159 2.87 0.26 9.90
N GLY A 160 2.86 -0.86 10.62
CA GLY A 160 2.16 -1.02 11.90
C GLY A 160 0.69 -1.41 11.78
N GLY A 161 0.30 -2.02 10.66
CA GLY A 161 -1.06 -2.47 10.38
C GLY A 161 -1.83 -1.57 9.41
N GLY A 162 -3.11 -1.86 9.22
CA GLY A 162 -4.02 -1.05 8.42
C GLY A 162 -5.07 -1.85 7.66
N MET A 163 -5.67 -1.24 6.64
CA MET A 163 -6.85 -1.77 5.96
C MET A 163 -6.61 -2.03 4.48
N VAL A 164 -7.23 -3.09 3.97
CA VAL A 164 -7.42 -3.31 2.53
C VAL A 164 -8.91 -3.32 2.22
N LEU A 165 -9.32 -2.52 1.24
CA LEU A 165 -10.67 -2.55 0.68
C LEU A 165 -10.57 -3.05 -0.76
N GLY A 166 -11.15 -4.22 -1.01
CA GLY A 166 -11.12 -4.89 -2.29
C GLY A 166 -12.53 -5.06 -2.85
N THR A 167 -12.71 -4.66 -4.10
CA THR A 167 -13.95 -4.84 -4.87
C THR A 167 -13.59 -5.04 -6.35
N ASP A 168 -14.60 -4.95 -7.21
CA ASP A 168 -14.46 -5.05 -8.66
C ASP A 168 -15.25 -3.88 -9.30
N HIS A 169 -15.90 -4.10 -10.44
CA HIS A 169 -16.65 -3.03 -11.11
C HIS A 169 -17.96 -2.61 -10.40
N ASN A 170 -18.55 -1.52 -10.89
CA ASN A 170 -19.69 -0.79 -10.33
C ASN A 170 -20.84 -1.60 -9.73
N VAL A 171 -21.14 -2.81 -10.22
CA VAL A 171 -22.24 -3.63 -9.67
C VAL A 171 -21.95 -4.17 -8.26
N PHE A 172 -20.69 -4.14 -7.84
CA PHE A 172 -20.18 -4.70 -6.58
C PHE A 172 -19.78 -3.65 -5.54
N GLN A 173 -19.86 -2.37 -5.89
CA GLN A 173 -19.23 -1.31 -5.12
C GLN A 173 -20.13 -0.71 -4.04
N ASP A 174 -21.43 -1.02 -4.03
CA ASP A 174 -22.41 -0.43 -3.11
C ASP A 174 -22.06 -0.70 -1.64
N GLY A 175 -21.71 -1.94 -1.30
CA GLY A 175 -21.38 -2.34 0.06
C GLY A 175 -20.06 -1.72 0.55
N ILE A 176 -18.96 -1.99 -0.15
CA ILE A 176 -17.64 -1.45 0.17
C ILE A 176 -17.63 0.09 0.29
N ASN A 177 -18.43 0.80 -0.51
CA ASN A 177 -18.53 2.26 -0.46
C ASN A 177 -19.19 2.79 0.83
N GLN A 178 -19.92 1.96 1.57
CA GLN A 178 -20.37 2.34 2.93
C GLN A 178 -19.21 2.43 3.91
N ILE A 179 -18.19 1.58 3.76
CA ILE A 179 -16.96 1.70 4.53
C ILE A 179 -16.23 2.99 4.12
N ASN A 180 -16.10 3.25 2.81
CA ASN A 180 -15.48 4.50 2.31
C ASN A 180 -16.13 5.74 2.92
N ALA A 181 -17.47 5.79 2.95
CA ALA A 181 -18.22 6.87 3.59
C ALA A 181 -17.93 6.97 5.10
N GLY A 182 -17.83 5.83 5.81
CA GLY A 182 -17.52 5.77 7.23
C GLY A 182 -16.11 6.23 7.60
N ILE A 183 -15.13 6.04 6.71
CA ILE A 183 -13.73 6.49 6.90
C ILE A 183 -13.43 7.82 6.21
N GLY A 184 -14.39 8.39 5.47
CA GLY A 184 -14.27 9.69 4.81
C GLY A 184 -13.35 9.70 3.58
N ILE A 185 -13.37 8.66 2.76
CA ILE A 185 -12.68 8.65 1.45
C ILE A 185 -13.69 8.65 0.30
N ASN A 186 -13.23 8.99 -0.90
CA ASN A 186 -14.06 8.91 -2.11
C ASN A 186 -14.45 7.45 -2.42
N ASN A 187 -15.51 7.28 -3.20
CA ASN A 187 -16.02 5.96 -3.55
C ASN A 187 -15.16 5.27 -4.62
N PHE A 188 -15.15 3.94 -4.61
CA PHE A 188 -14.92 3.17 -5.82
C PHE A 188 -15.99 3.52 -6.87
N SER A 189 -15.62 3.49 -8.13
CA SER A 189 -16.56 3.82 -9.21
C SER A 189 -16.28 3.06 -10.50
N GLY A 190 -17.21 3.15 -11.45
CA GLY A 190 -16.97 2.85 -12.85
C GLY A 190 -16.77 1.37 -13.19
N PHE A 191 -16.34 1.17 -14.43
CA PHE A 191 -16.13 -0.12 -15.07
C PHE A 191 -15.01 0.07 -16.10
N PHE A 192 -14.04 -0.83 -16.11
CA PHE A 192 -12.96 -0.85 -17.06
C PHE A 192 -12.70 -2.26 -17.57
N GLY A 193 -12.27 -2.32 -18.83
CA GLY A 193 -11.74 -3.53 -19.43
C GLY A 193 -12.79 -4.53 -19.92
N THR A 194 -12.27 -5.62 -20.43
CA THR A 194 -13.02 -6.79 -20.87
C THR A 194 -12.30 -8.04 -20.39
N PHE A 195 -13.05 -8.97 -19.80
CA PHE A 195 -12.54 -10.31 -19.50
C PHE A 195 -12.25 -11.06 -20.81
N PRO A 196 -11.14 -11.81 -20.94
CA PRO A 196 -10.05 -12.03 -19.96
C PRO A 196 -8.72 -11.38 -20.40
N THR A 197 -8.74 -10.14 -20.92
CA THR A 197 -7.54 -9.55 -21.56
C THR A 197 -7.05 -8.24 -20.93
N SER A 198 -7.60 -7.87 -19.77
CA SER A 198 -7.36 -6.56 -19.19
C SER A 198 -6.21 -6.60 -18.19
N GLN A 199 -5.40 -5.54 -18.19
CA GLN A 199 -4.23 -5.37 -17.32
C GLN A 199 -4.13 -3.92 -16.86
N ALA A 200 -3.62 -3.72 -15.65
CA ALA A 200 -3.29 -2.40 -15.13
C ALA A 200 -1.77 -2.22 -15.08
N VAL A 201 -1.28 -1.08 -15.55
CA VAL A 201 0.15 -0.73 -15.50
C VAL A 201 0.51 -0.43 -14.05
N VAL A 202 1.62 -1.00 -13.58
CA VAL A 202 2.10 -0.82 -12.21
C VAL A 202 3.17 0.26 -12.16
N ASP A 203 3.09 1.12 -11.15
CA ASP A 203 4.20 1.99 -10.79
C ASP A 203 5.31 1.20 -10.11
N THR A 204 6.41 0.97 -10.83
CA THR A 204 7.55 0.18 -10.34
C THR A 204 8.34 0.86 -9.22
N LEU A 205 8.04 2.13 -8.91
CA LEU A 205 8.62 2.87 -7.80
C LEU A 205 7.72 2.86 -6.55
N SER A 206 6.54 2.23 -6.62
CA SER A 206 5.67 2.04 -5.46
C SER A 206 6.28 1.08 -4.43
N PRO A 207 6.12 1.34 -3.12
CA PRO A 207 6.50 0.38 -2.07
C PRO A 207 5.77 -0.97 -2.15
N LEU A 208 4.61 -1.01 -2.84
CA LEU A 208 3.84 -2.24 -3.04
C LEU A 208 4.29 -3.04 -4.27
N TYR A 209 5.19 -2.49 -5.10
CA TYR A 209 5.62 -3.13 -6.32
C TYR A 209 6.39 -4.41 -6.05
N VAL A 210 5.93 -5.48 -6.68
CA VAL A 210 6.66 -6.71 -6.88
C VAL A 210 6.61 -7.09 -8.36
N PRO A 211 7.69 -7.65 -8.94
CA PRO A 211 7.68 -8.05 -10.33
C PRO A 211 6.77 -9.28 -10.52
N ILE A 212 5.64 -9.10 -11.21
CA ILE A 212 4.73 -10.19 -11.61
C ILE A 212 4.98 -10.58 -13.08
N GLY A 213 4.84 -9.61 -13.99
CA GLY A 213 5.07 -9.83 -15.40
C GLY A 213 4.94 -8.57 -16.25
N PRO A 214 5.47 -8.60 -17.48
CA PRO A 214 5.30 -7.50 -18.43
C PRO A 214 3.84 -7.39 -18.88
N CYS A 215 3.42 -6.19 -19.30
CA CYS A 215 2.13 -6.01 -19.95
C CYS A 215 2.08 -6.73 -21.30
N THR A 216 0.96 -7.38 -21.60
CA THR A 216 0.74 -8.13 -22.86
C THR A 216 0.75 -7.21 -24.07
N THR A 217 0.18 -6.00 -23.94
CA THR A 217 0.12 -5.01 -25.03
C THR A 217 1.41 -4.20 -25.17
N ASN A 218 2.24 -4.15 -24.12
CA ASN A 218 3.51 -3.44 -24.14
C ASN A 218 4.51 -4.05 -23.15
N ALA A 219 5.42 -4.88 -23.66
CA ALA A 219 6.38 -5.60 -22.83
C ALA A 219 7.44 -4.71 -22.13
N SER A 220 7.52 -3.41 -22.45
CA SER A 220 8.40 -2.48 -21.73
C SER A 220 7.80 -1.99 -20.41
N LEU A 221 6.51 -2.23 -20.17
CA LEU A 221 5.81 -1.87 -18.95
C LEU A 221 5.60 -3.11 -18.07
N GLN A 222 5.45 -2.89 -16.76
CA GLN A 222 5.06 -3.92 -15.80
C GLN A 222 3.58 -3.82 -15.52
N CYS A 223 2.90 -4.96 -15.46
CA CYS A 223 1.47 -5.03 -15.23
C CYS A 223 1.10 -6.03 -14.15
N ILE A 224 -0.11 -5.84 -13.64
CA ILE A 224 -0.88 -6.82 -12.87
C ILE A 224 -2.12 -7.21 -13.66
N ASN A 225 -2.69 -8.36 -13.30
CA ASN A 225 -3.90 -8.90 -13.87
C ASN A 225 -5.13 -8.07 -13.50
N ASP A 226 -5.98 -7.80 -14.47
CA ASP A 226 -7.16 -6.96 -14.32
C ASP A 226 -8.37 -7.58 -15.05
N ASN A 227 -8.38 -8.92 -15.17
CA ASN A 227 -9.29 -9.64 -16.05
C ASN A 227 -10.75 -9.63 -15.60
N SER A 228 -11.07 -9.34 -14.35
CA SER A 228 -12.42 -9.45 -13.82
C SER A 228 -13.42 -8.40 -14.28
N THR A 229 -12.98 -7.45 -15.14
CA THR A 229 -13.66 -6.18 -15.43
C THR A 229 -13.76 -5.32 -14.19
N THR A 230 -13.12 -4.16 -14.18
CA THR A 230 -12.61 -3.60 -12.91
C THR A 230 -13.17 -2.23 -12.63
N GLY A 231 -13.17 -1.85 -11.35
CA GLY A 231 -13.50 -0.51 -10.91
C GLY A 231 -12.29 0.40 -10.89
N PHE A 232 -12.58 1.69 -10.74
CA PHE A 232 -11.58 2.70 -10.39
C PHE A 232 -11.55 2.87 -8.87
N ALA A 233 -10.37 2.65 -8.29
CA ALA A 233 -10.08 2.92 -6.90
C ALA A 233 -9.97 4.44 -6.65
N PRO A 234 -10.42 4.93 -5.47
CA PRO A 234 -10.23 6.34 -5.14
C PRO A 234 -8.75 6.68 -5.01
N ALA A 235 -8.32 7.75 -5.65
CA ALA A 235 -6.94 8.24 -5.61
C ALA A 235 -6.88 9.75 -5.35
N GLY A 236 -5.69 10.25 -5.02
CA GLY A 236 -5.44 11.66 -4.71
C GLY A 236 -5.84 12.04 -3.28
N LEU A 237 -6.08 13.34 -3.07
CA LEU A 237 -6.50 13.88 -1.77
C LEU A 237 -7.94 13.46 -1.47
N GLN A 238 -8.13 12.79 -0.33
CA GLN A 238 -9.42 12.30 0.14
C GLN A 238 -10.09 13.30 1.10
N PRO A 239 -11.43 13.24 1.28
CA PRO A 239 -12.15 14.11 2.21
C PRO A 239 -11.65 14.08 3.66
N ASN A 240 -11.14 12.94 4.13
CA ASN A 240 -10.55 12.79 5.47
C ASN A 240 -9.10 13.34 5.58
N GLY A 241 -8.56 13.90 4.50
CA GLY A 241 -7.20 14.45 4.45
C GLY A 241 -6.10 13.46 4.09
N GLN A 242 -6.41 12.18 3.93
CA GLN A 242 -5.45 11.19 3.43
C GLN A 242 -5.13 11.43 1.95
N PHE A 243 -3.93 11.05 1.53
CA PHE A 243 -3.55 11.02 0.12
C PHE A 243 -3.37 9.58 -0.34
N LEU A 244 -4.16 9.17 -1.34
CA LEU A 244 -4.08 7.84 -1.93
C LEU A 244 -3.28 7.92 -3.24
N THR A 245 -2.04 7.44 -3.20
CA THR A 245 -1.14 7.39 -4.34
C THR A 245 -1.52 6.22 -5.26
N PRO A 246 -1.69 6.44 -6.57
CA PRO A 246 -1.87 5.35 -7.53
C PRO A 246 -0.70 4.37 -7.47
N VAL A 247 -1.03 3.08 -7.42
CA VAL A 247 -0.09 1.96 -7.39
C VAL A 247 -0.14 1.20 -8.70
N ALA A 248 -1.35 1.00 -9.23
CA ALA A 248 -1.59 0.48 -10.56
C ALA A 248 -2.76 1.22 -11.21
N TYR A 249 -2.72 1.42 -12.52
CA TYR A 249 -3.66 2.28 -13.23
C TYR A 249 -3.83 1.89 -14.70
N HIS A 250 -4.94 2.33 -15.27
CA HIS A 250 -5.22 2.20 -16.71
C HIS A 250 -4.80 3.46 -17.46
N GLY A 251 -4.08 3.29 -18.56
CA GLY A 251 -3.58 4.40 -19.38
C GLY A 251 -2.14 4.77 -19.05
N THR A 252 -1.88 6.03 -18.72
CA THR A 252 -0.52 6.57 -18.51
C THR A 252 -0.38 7.17 -17.11
N THR A 253 0.85 7.52 -16.73
CA THR A 253 1.13 8.23 -15.47
C THR A 253 0.34 9.53 -15.33
N SER A 254 0.06 10.24 -16.42
CA SER A 254 -0.72 11.49 -16.40
C SER A 254 -2.21 11.29 -16.12
N THR A 255 -2.75 10.08 -16.32
CA THR A 255 -4.15 9.74 -16.05
C THR A 255 -4.32 8.83 -14.84
N ALA A 256 -3.23 8.53 -14.12
CA ALA A 256 -3.21 7.51 -13.08
C ALA A 256 -4.15 7.82 -11.89
N PHE A 257 -4.37 9.10 -11.59
CA PHE A 257 -5.30 9.50 -10.52
C PHE A 257 -6.77 9.32 -10.90
N ASP A 258 -7.12 9.44 -12.18
CA ASP A 258 -8.50 9.28 -12.65
C ASP A 258 -8.84 7.81 -12.91
N ASN A 259 -7.83 7.02 -13.27
CA ASN A 259 -7.96 5.63 -13.71
C ASN A 259 -7.17 4.65 -12.82
N ALA A 260 -7.09 4.91 -11.51
CA ALA A 260 -6.40 4.01 -10.60
C ALA A 260 -7.16 2.68 -10.50
N ALA A 261 -6.49 1.57 -10.74
CA ALA A 261 -6.99 0.23 -10.43
C ALA A 261 -6.67 -0.13 -8.97
N VAL A 262 -5.52 0.34 -8.49
CA VAL A 262 -5.05 0.21 -7.10
C VAL A 262 -4.49 1.55 -6.66
N ALA A 263 -4.85 1.99 -5.45
CA ALA A 263 -4.22 3.13 -4.80
C ALA A 263 -3.97 2.84 -3.32
N ALA A 264 -3.03 3.56 -2.71
CA ALA A 264 -2.71 3.36 -1.29
C ALA A 264 -2.14 4.60 -0.62
N THR A 265 -2.14 4.63 0.71
CA THR A 265 -1.48 5.68 1.50
C THR A 265 0.05 5.59 1.49
N PHE A 266 0.60 4.60 0.79
CA PHE A 266 2.05 4.45 0.59
C PHE A 266 2.53 5.37 -0.52
N ASN A 267 3.36 6.33 -0.14
CA ASN A 267 3.90 7.32 -1.08
C ASN A 267 4.79 6.66 -2.14
N SER A 268 4.70 7.17 -3.37
CA SER A 268 5.63 6.87 -4.47
C SER A 268 6.26 8.16 -4.96
N VAL A 269 7.54 8.07 -5.33
CA VAL A 269 8.26 9.19 -5.95
C VAL A 269 7.72 9.55 -7.35
N THR A 270 7.00 8.63 -8.00
CA THR A 270 6.31 8.88 -9.29
C THR A 270 5.14 9.85 -9.10
N PHE A 271 4.48 9.79 -7.94
CA PHE A 271 3.26 10.52 -7.61
C PHE A 271 3.45 11.30 -6.30
N PRO A 272 4.25 12.37 -6.30
CA PRO A 272 4.54 13.11 -5.09
C PRO A 272 3.25 13.67 -4.49
N THR A 273 3.07 13.45 -3.19
CA THR A 273 2.01 14.09 -2.42
C THR A 273 2.17 15.60 -2.56
N PRO A 274 1.12 16.35 -2.98
CA PRO A 274 1.17 17.80 -2.97
C PRO A 274 1.52 18.28 -1.56
N GLU A 275 2.53 19.14 -1.42
CA GLU A 275 2.78 19.76 -0.12
C GLU A 275 1.51 20.48 0.32
N PRO A 276 1.06 20.32 1.58
CA PRO A 276 -0.07 21.07 2.08
C PRO A 276 0.26 22.55 1.90
N ALA A 277 -0.50 23.23 1.04
CA ALA A 277 -0.32 24.65 0.80
C ALA A 277 -0.47 25.36 2.14
N SER A 278 0.65 25.73 2.76
CA SER A 278 0.63 26.32 4.10
C SER A 278 -0.27 27.57 4.03
N PRO A 279 -1.38 27.62 4.77
CA PRO A 279 -2.27 28.78 4.75
C PRO A 279 -1.51 30.06 5.12
N ALA A 280 -0.44 29.94 5.92
CA ALA A 280 0.48 31.00 6.28
C ALA A 280 1.23 31.62 5.07
N LEU A 281 1.56 30.85 4.03
CA LEU A 281 2.20 31.36 2.81
C LEU A 281 1.21 32.12 1.92
N LEU A 282 -0.02 31.61 1.79
CA LEU A 282 -1.09 32.28 1.05
C LEU A 282 -1.56 33.57 1.76
N LEU A 283 -1.74 33.53 3.08
CA LEU A 283 -2.11 34.71 3.87
C LEU A 283 -0.95 35.71 4.00
N GLY A 284 0.30 35.23 4.07
CA GLY A 284 1.48 36.09 4.05
C GLY A 284 1.66 36.82 2.72
N ALA A 285 1.43 36.14 1.59
CA ALA A 285 1.48 36.76 0.26
C ALA A 285 0.38 37.82 0.08
N LEU A 286 -0.84 37.56 0.54
CA LEU A 286 -1.94 38.52 0.51
C LEU A 286 -1.72 39.70 1.49
N GLY A 287 -1.15 39.43 2.67
CA GLY A 287 -0.80 40.45 3.65
C GLY A 287 0.27 41.41 3.15
N LEU A 288 1.30 40.91 2.45
CA LEU A 288 2.35 41.74 1.86
C LEU A 288 1.83 42.62 0.72
N LEU A 289 0.91 42.12 -0.13
CA LEU A 289 0.27 42.93 -1.17
C LEU A 289 -0.53 44.11 -0.60
N SER A 290 -1.15 43.93 0.57
CA SER A 290 -1.88 45.02 1.25
C SER A 290 -0.97 46.13 1.80
N LEU A 291 0.28 45.80 2.15
CA LEU A 291 1.28 46.77 2.62
C LEU A 291 1.85 47.63 1.48
N PHE A 292 1.99 47.09 0.27
CA PHE A 292 2.43 47.85 -0.90
C PHE A 292 1.33 48.74 -1.50
N ALA A 293 0.06 48.33 -1.42
CA ALA A 293 -1.07 49.16 -1.87
C ALA A 293 -1.29 50.40 -0.99
N ARG A 294 -0.96 50.33 0.30
CA ARG A 294 -1.18 51.44 1.26
C ARG A 294 -0.15 52.56 1.16
N ARG A 295 1.02 52.31 0.57
CA ARG A 295 2.13 53.28 0.48
C ARG A 295 2.08 54.22 -0.74
N ARG A 296 1.06 54.10 -1.60
CA ARG A 296 0.87 54.94 -2.81
C ARG A 296 -0.14 56.08 -2.64
N ARG A 297 -0.63 56.31 -1.43
CA ARG A 297 -1.48 57.46 -1.07
C ARG A 297 -0.81 58.26 0.04
N SER A 298 0.22 59.01 -0.30
CA SER A 298 0.83 60.07 0.51
C SER A 298 1.45 61.08 -0.44
#